data_AF-A0A7L4QMA4-F1
#
_entry.id   AF-A0A7L4QMA4-F1
#
_cell.length_a   1.000
_cell.length_b   1.000
_cell.length_c   1.000
_cell.angle_alpha   90.00
_cell.angle_beta   90.00
_cell.angle_gamma   90.00
#
_symmetry.space_group_name_H-M   'P 1'
#
loop_
_entity.id
_entity.type
_entity.pdbx_description
1 polymer ?
#
loop_
_entity_poly.entity_id
_entity_poly.type
_entity_poly.pdbx_seq_one_letter_code
_entity_poly.pdbx_strand_id
1 'polypeptide(L)'
;AVGCAEEFIGGEPFCVYLGDNILKGGIRYMKERFEHSDLEALVALCEVDQPQKFGIAELDENGEIKSIVEKPKDPKSNLAMIGIYFLRKSIFPIIDSLKPSWRNELEITEAIDGIRTKYGRVEAMRVKGWWKDTGKPEDILFANHLVLEDLEGEINGRIEDGVMIRGRVSIGGDTLIKKGTVIRGPVSIGSGCVIGPDSYIGPYTSIGDRVIIKGGEIESSIVIEGTMIDCQVKIVDSLIGSASTIVSSNGRLPKGYRFVIGENCQVIL
;
A
#
# COMPACT_ATOMS: atom_id res chain seq x y z
N ALA A 1 17.80 8.79 9.55
CA ALA A 1 16.59 8.30 10.25
C ALA A 1 16.93 7.21 11.27
N VAL A 2 17.39 6.02 10.85
CA VAL A 2 17.72 4.91 11.78
C VAL A 2 18.75 5.33 12.84
N GLY A 3 19.87 5.95 12.44
CA GLY A 3 20.88 6.43 13.40
C GLY A 3 20.33 7.44 14.42
N CYS A 4 19.36 8.27 14.03
CA CYS A 4 18.72 9.23 14.94
C CYS A 4 17.86 8.56 16.03
N ALA A 5 17.52 7.27 15.87
CA ALA A 5 16.72 6.51 16.80
C ALA A 5 17.56 5.68 17.79
N GLU A 6 18.89 5.72 17.71
CA GLU A 6 19.78 4.85 18.50
C GLU A 6 19.50 4.91 20.01
N GLU A 7 19.45 6.12 20.58
CA GLU A 7 19.19 6.31 22.01
C GLU A 7 17.83 5.75 22.44
N PHE A 8 16.81 5.88 21.58
CA PHE A 8 15.46 5.36 21.84
C PHE A 8 15.40 3.83 21.78
N ILE A 9 16.22 3.21 20.93
CA ILE A 9 16.30 1.75 20.77
C ILE A 9 16.99 1.09 21.98
N GLY A 10 17.87 1.82 22.69
CA GLY A 10 18.49 1.34 23.92
C GLY A 10 19.40 0.12 23.74
N GLY A 11 19.87 -0.13 22.52
CA GLY A 11 20.74 -1.26 22.17
C GLY A 11 20.03 -2.61 22.03
N GLU A 12 18.70 -2.65 22.10
CA GLU A 12 17.90 -3.84 21.82
C GLU A 12 17.86 -4.15 20.31
N PRO A 13 17.66 -5.41 19.90
CA PRO A 13 17.29 -5.72 18.52
C PRO A 13 15.97 -5.05 18.13
N PHE A 14 15.89 -4.57 16.90
CA PHE A 14 14.76 -3.78 16.43
C PHE A 14 14.41 -4.10 14.98
N CYS A 15 13.19 -3.71 14.58
CA CYS A 15 12.72 -3.80 13.20
C CYS A 15 12.58 -2.39 12.61
N VAL A 16 13.14 -2.19 11.43
CA VAL A 16 12.83 -1.06 10.56
C VAL A 16 11.76 -1.52 9.59
N TYR A 17 10.67 -0.74 9.49
CA TYR A 17 9.58 -0.97 8.55
C TYR A 17 9.26 0.38 7.89
N LEU A 18 9.53 0.52 6.59
CA LEU A 18 9.19 1.77 5.89
C LEU A 18 7.67 1.94 5.82
N GLY A 19 7.20 3.15 6.13
CA GLY A 19 5.78 3.44 6.36
C GLY A 19 4.89 3.40 5.10
N ASP A 20 5.50 3.27 3.92
CA ASP A 20 4.86 3.21 2.61
C ASP A 20 4.75 1.77 2.05
N ASN A 21 4.95 0.77 2.89
CA ASN A 21 4.89 -0.65 2.50
C ASN A 21 3.58 -1.33 2.91
N ILE A 22 2.93 -1.98 1.95
CA ILE A 22 1.86 -2.96 2.20
C ILE A 22 2.39 -4.36 1.92
N LEU A 23 2.22 -5.26 2.89
CA LEU A 23 2.76 -6.61 2.84
C LEU A 23 1.69 -7.63 3.23
N LYS A 24 1.42 -8.60 2.35
CA LYS A 24 0.67 -9.80 2.69
C LYS A 24 1.55 -10.79 3.45
N GLY A 25 0.97 -11.57 4.35
CA GLY A 25 1.67 -12.63 5.10
C GLY A 25 2.44 -12.16 6.34
N GLY A 26 2.60 -10.84 6.52
CA GLY A 26 3.22 -10.23 7.70
C GLY A 26 4.70 -10.60 7.89
N ILE A 27 5.25 -10.20 9.04
CA ILE A 27 6.70 -10.30 9.32
C ILE A 27 7.06 -11.23 10.49
N ARG A 28 6.07 -11.89 11.10
CA ARG A 28 6.25 -12.65 12.35
C ARG A 28 7.30 -13.76 12.24
N TYR A 29 7.29 -14.52 11.14
CA TYR A 29 8.26 -15.60 10.92
C TYR A 29 9.69 -15.09 10.74
N MET A 30 9.87 -13.89 10.17
CA MET A 30 11.18 -13.25 10.04
C MET A 30 11.68 -12.75 11.40
N LYS A 31 10.79 -12.16 12.20
CA LYS A 31 11.09 -11.78 13.59
C LYS A 31 11.56 -12.99 14.40
N GLU A 32 10.79 -14.08 14.37
CA GLU A 32 11.11 -15.31 15.08
C GLU A 32 12.46 -15.90 14.61
N ARG A 33 12.71 -15.91 13.29
CA ARG A 33 14.01 -16.34 12.73
C ARG A 33 15.16 -15.49 13.27
N PHE A 34 15.01 -14.17 13.27
CA PHE A 34 16.04 -13.24 13.73
C PHE A 34 16.33 -13.38 15.23
N GLU A 35 15.28 -13.47 16.05
CA GLU A 35 15.38 -13.59 17.52
C GLU A 35 16.10 -14.87 17.95
N HIS A 36 15.90 -15.98 17.24
CA HIS A 36 16.53 -17.29 17.53
C HIS A 36 17.83 -17.51 16.76
N SER A 37 18.51 -16.44 16.35
CA SER A 37 19.75 -16.50 15.57
C SER A 37 20.80 -15.52 16.08
N ASP A 38 22.06 -15.80 15.75
CA ASP A 38 23.19 -14.91 16.00
C ASP A 38 23.40 -13.90 14.85
N LEU A 39 22.37 -13.67 14.02
CA LEU A 39 22.41 -12.71 12.92
C LEU A 39 22.54 -11.28 13.46
N GLU A 40 23.31 -10.46 12.75
CA GLU A 40 23.41 -9.01 12.99
C GLU A 40 22.36 -8.24 12.19
N ALA A 41 21.95 -8.79 11.03
CA ALA A 41 20.85 -8.26 10.24
C ALA A 41 20.07 -9.39 9.53
N LEU A 42 18.77 -9.18 9.35
CA LEU A 42 17.92 -9.97 8.46
C LEU A 42 17.14 -9.03 7.54
N VAL A 43 17.18 -9.31 6.25
CA VAL A 43 16.63 -8.45 5.19
C VAL A 43 15.47 -9.16 4.50
N ALA A 44 14.32 -8.49 4.42
CA ALA A 44 13.21 -8.97 3.61
C ALA A 44 13.44 -8.65 2.12
N LEU A 45 13.26 -9.65 1.26
CA LEU A 45 13.38 -9.54 -0.19
C LEU A 45 12.06 -9.84 -0.90
N CYS A 46 11.84 -9.17 -2.03
CA CYS A 46 10.78 -9.49 -2.99
C CYS A 46 11.35 -9.41 -4.41
N GLU A 47 10.84 -10.25 -5.32
CA GLU A 47 11.12 -10.09 -6.74
C GLU A 47 10.36 -8.87 -7.29
N VAL A 48 11.02 -8.09 -8.15
CA VAL A 48 10.45 -6.88 -8.76
C VAL A 48 10.78 -6.80 -10.25
N ASP A 49 9.87 -6.19 -11.03
CA ASP A 49 10.06 -6.03 -12.47
C ASP A 49 11.03 -4.89 -12.83
N GLN A 50 11.17 -3.88 -11.96
CA GLN A 50 12.00 -2.69 -12.20
C GLN A 50 13.08 -2.54 -11.11
N PRO A 51 14.05 -3.46 -11.06
CA PRO A 51 15.06 -3.50 -10.00
C PRO A 51 15.90 -2.22 -9.85
N GLN A 52 16.06 -1.43 -10.91
CA GLN A 52 16.82 -0.18 -10.90
C GLN A 52 16.23 0.89 -9.96
N LYS A 53 14.98 0.72 -9.50
CA LYS A 53 14.32 1.63 -8.57
C LYS A 53 14.61 1.35 -7.10
N PHE A 54 15.23 0.21 -6.78
CA PHE A 54 15.35 -0.31 -5.42
C PHE A 54 16.80 -0.65 -5.05
N GLY A 55 17.02 -0.92 -3.77
CA GLY A 55 18.19 -1.64 -3.29
C GLY A 55 18.11 -3.11 -3.71
N ILE A 56 19.08 -3.62 -4.45
CA ILE A 56 19.06 -4.97 -5.01
C ILE A 56 20.08 -5.86 -4.32
N ALA A 57 19.64 -7.04 -3.89
CA ALA A 57 20.49 -8.07 -3.28
C ALA A 57 20.83 -9.16 -4.31
N GLU A 58 22.12 -9.42 -4.50
CA GLU A 58 22.64 -10.60 -5.21
C GLU A 58 22.80 -11.72 -4.18
N LEU A 59 22.17 -12.88 -4.42
CA LEU A 59 22.37 -14.08 -3.61
C LEU A 59 23.36 -15.03 -4.29
N ASP A 60 24.12 -15.79 -3.51
CA ASP A 60 24.97 -16.87 -4.00
C ASP A 60 24.21 -18.20 -4.17
N GLU A 61 24.93 -19.26 -4.53
CA GLU A 61 24.35 -20.60 -4.75
C GLU A 61 23.77 -21.24 -3.48
N ASN A 62 24.23 -20.81 -2.29
CA ASN A 62 23.72 -21.26 -1.00
C ASN A 62 22.56 -20.40 -0.49
N GLY A 63 22.20 -19.34 -1.22
CA GLY A 63 21.16 -18.39 -0.83
C GLY A 63 21.65 -17.30 0.13
N GLU A 64 22.95 -17.17 0.35
CA GLU A 64 23.54 -16.11 1.18
C GLU A 64 23.69 -14.82 0.37
N ILE A 65 23.62 -13.66 1.05
CA ILE A 65 23.81 -12.37 0.39
C ILE A 65 25.27 -12.24 -0.05
N LYS A 66 25.49 -12.08 -1.34
CA LYS A 66 26.82 -11.85 -1.94
C LYS A 66 27.13 -10.36 -2.07
N SER A 67 26.17 -9.56 -2.51
CA SER A 67 26.30 -8.10 -2.60
C SER A 67 24.95 -7.39 -2.51
N ILE A 68 24.96 -6.15 -2.03
CA ILE A 68 23.80 -5.25 -2.02
C ILE A 68 24.19 -3.96 -2.73
N VAL A 69 23.34 -3.48 -3.63
CA VAL A 69 23.59 -2.24 -4.38
C VAL A 69 22.34 -1.37 -4.43
N GLU A 70 22.46 -0.10 -4.05
CA GLU A 70 21.38 0.89 -4.17
C GLU A 70 21.16 1.28 -5.64
N LYS A 71 19.93 1.11 -6.14
CA LYS A 71 19.47 1.58 -7.46
C LYS A 71 20.49 1.31 -8.58
N PRO A 72 20.89 0.05 -8.78
CA PRO A 72 21.93 -0.30 -9.74
C PRO A 72 21.47 0.04 -11.17
N LYS A 73 22.38 0.61 -11.97
CA LYS A 73 22.13 0.82 -13.41
C LYS A 73 22.01 -0.51 -14.16
N ASP A 74 22.85 -1.48 -13.78
CA ASP A 74 22.86 -2.85 -14.31
C ASP A 74 22.63 -3.84 -13.14
N PRO A 75 21.37 -4.19 -12.85
CA PRO A 75 21.01 -5.02 -11.71
C PRO A 75 21.43 -6.48 -11.93
N LYS A 76 22.14 -7.06 -10.96
CA LYS A 76 22.59 -8.47 -11.00
C LYS A 76 21.51 -9.48 -10.61
N SER A 77 20.39 -9.00 -10.07
CA SER A 77 19.22 -9.80 -9.72
C SER A 77 17.97 -8.92 -9.79
N ASN A 78 16.81 -9.54 -9.65
CA ASN A 78 15.53 -8.86 -9.48
C ASN A 78 15.06 -8.85 -8.01
N LEU A 79 15.92 -9.19 -7.05
CA LEU A 79 15.56 -9.29 -5.64
C LEU A 79 15.76 -7.95 -4.95
N ALA A 80 14.67 -7.22 -4.76
CA ALA A 80 14.65 -5.95 -4.07
C ALA A 80 14.56 -6.10 -2.55
N MET A 81 15.31 -5.26 -1.86
CA MET A 81 15.14 -4.96 -0.45
C MET A 81 13.90 -4.09 -0.28
N ILE A 82 12.89 -4.62 0.39
CA ILE A 82 11.56 -4.01 0.44
C ILE A 82 11.34 -3.09 1.66
N GLY A 83 12.39 -2.59 2.29
CA GLY A 83 12.23 -1.68 3.43
C GLY A 83 11.79 -2.34 4.73
N ILE A 84 12.04 -3.64 4.89
CA ILE A 84 11.80 -4.38 6.14
C ILE A 84 13.10 -5.04 6.56
N TYR A 85 13.66 -4.58 7.68
CA TYR A 85 14.97 -4.99 8.16
C TYR A 85 14.90 -5.28 9.66
N PHE A 86 15.39 -6.43 10.08
CA PHE A 86 15.64 -6.71 11.49
C PHE A 86 17.12 -6.50 11.76
N LEU A 87 17.45 -5.67 12.74
CA LEU A 87 18.81 -5.17 12.96
C LEU A 87 19.19 -5.26 14.43
N ARG A 88 20.49 -5.42 14.68
CA ARG A 88 21.10 -5.24 16.00
C ARG A 88 21.88 -3.93 16.06
N LYS A 89 22.29 -3.54 17.26
CA LYS A 89 23.08 -2.33 17.53
C LYS A 89 24.40 -2.23 16.74
N SER A 90 24.90 -3.33 16.17
CA SER A 90 26.09 -3.35 15.31
C SER A 90 25.94 -2.46 14.07
N ILE A 91 24.71 -2.09 13.69
CA ILE A 91 24.42 -1.17 12.58
C ILE A 91 24.86 0.28 12.84
N PHE A 92 24.80 0.78 14.08
CA PHE A 92 25.07 2.20 14.36
C PHE A 92 26.51 2.61 14.03
N PRO A 93 27.55 1.87 14.46
CA PRO A 93 28.93 2.18 14.06
C PRO A 93 29.16 2.13 12.54
N ILE A 94 28.35 1.35 11.79
CA ILE A 94 28.42 1.35 10.33
C ILE A 94 27.79 2.63 9.78
N ILE A 95 26.59 2.99 10.24
CA ILE A 95 25.88 4.22 9.85
C ILE A 95 26.76 5.45 10.08
N ASP A 96 27.44 5.54 11.23
CA ASP A 96 28.33 6.67 11.57
C ASP A 96 29.53 6.80 10.62
N SER A 97 29.93 5.69 9.99
CA SER A 97 31.05 5.66 9.04
C SER A 97 30.62 5.92 7.59
N LEU A 98 29.32 5.95 7.31
CA LEU A 98 28.80 6.16 5.96
C LEU A 98 29.12 7.56 5.45
N LYS A 99 29.26 7.65 4.13
CA LYS A 99 29.39 8.92 3.42
C LYS A 99 28.12 9.15 2.60
N PRO A 100 27.72 10.42 2.39
CA PRO A 100 26.59 10.71 1.53
C PRO A 100 26.79 10.13 0.13
N SER A 101 25.74 9.52 -0.40
CA SER A 101 25.67 8.99 -1.76
C SER A 101 25.65 10.12 -2.79
N TRP A 102 25.58 9.76 -4.08
CA TRP A 102 25.38 10.73 -5.17
C TRP A 102 24.08 11.54 -5.04
N ARG A 103 23.13 11.07 -4.21
CA ARG A 103 21.88 11.76 -3.87
C ARG A 103 22.00 12.64 -2.62
N ASN A 104 23.20 12.72 -2.03
CA ASN A 104 23.45 13.37 -0.76
C ASN A 104 22.65 12.75 0.41
N GLU A 105 22.37 11.45 0.33
CA GLU A 105 21.66 10.65 1.34
C GLU A 105 22.59 9.59 1.95
N LEU A 106 22.32 9.15 3.18
CA LEU A 106 22.97 7.98 3.77
C LEU A 106 22.10 6.74 3.47
N GLU A 107 22.61 5.83 2.65
CA GLU A 107 21.82 4.72 2.12
C GLU A 107 21.85 3.53 3.10
N ILE A 108 20.67 3.01 3.45
CA ILE A 108 20.57 1.85 4.36
C ILE A 108 21.15 0.57 3.75
N THR A 109 21.13 0.47 2.42
CA THR A 109 21.74 -0.62 1.65
C THR A 109 23.25 -0.70 1.87
N GLU A 110 23.95 0.45 1.88
CA GLU A 110 25.37 0.51 2.20
C GLU A 110 25.64 0.12 3.67
N ALA A 111 24.77 0.53 4.60
CA ALA A 111 24.90 0.13 6.00
C ALA A 111 24.79 -1.40 6.17
N ILE A 112 23.81 -2.02 5.52
CA ILE A 112 23.55 -3.46 5.60
C ILE A 112 24.67 -4.25 4.90
N ASP A 113 25.17 -3.80 3.75
CA ASP A 113 26.34 -4.42 3.10
C ASP A 113 27.62 -4.26 3.96
N GLY A 114 27.73 -3.15 4.68
CA GLY A 114 28.78 -2.94 5.67
C GLY A 114 28.72 -3.95 6.83
N ILE A 115 27.53 -4.29 7.32
CA ILE A 115 27.36 -5.37 8.32
C ILE A 115 27.81 -6.71 7.73
N ARG A 116 27.38 -7.03 6.50
CA ARG A 116 27.77 -8.26 5.81
C ARG A 116 29.28 -8.36 5.68
N THR A 117 29.94 -7.30 5.22
CA THR A 117 31.39 -7.28 5.00
C THR A 117 32.19 -7.34 6.31
N LYS A 118 31.72 -6.67 7.36
CA LYS A 118 32.44 -6.58 8.64
C LYS A 118 32.20 -7.78 9.57
N TYR A 119 30.98 -8.32 9.57
CA TYR A 119 30.56 -9.33 10.54
C TYR A 119 30.14 -10.67 9.92
N GLY A 120 29.80 -10.73 8.62
CA GLY A 120 29.42 -11.95 7.92
C GLY A 120 28.07 -12.56 8.34
N ARG A 121 27.27 -11.85 9.14
CA ARG A 121 26.06 -12.37 9.79
C ARG A 121 24.79 -11.67 9.29
N VAL A 122 24.55 -11.74 7.98
CA VAL A 122 23.37 -11.15 7.35
C VAL A 122 22.61 -12.23 6.58
N GLU A 123 21.34 -12.41 6.88
CA GLU A 123 20.45 -13.32 6.16
C GLU A 123 19.44 -12.55 5.32
N ALA A 124 19.07 -13.11 4.17
CA ALA A 124 17.96 -12.64 3.37
C ALA A 124 16.80 -13.63 3.42
N MET A 125 15.58 -13.12 3.58
CA MET A 125 14.36 -13.93 3.51
C MET A 125 13.41 -13.34 2.48
N ARG A 126 12.89 -14.19 1.59
CA ARG A 126 11.82 -13.78 0.67
C ARG A 126 10.51 -13.62 1.44
N VAL A 127 9.74 -12.59 1.09
CA VAL A 127 8.40 -12.42 1.65
C VAL A 127 7.44 -13.52 1.21
N LYS A 128 6.45 -13.80 2.06
CA LYS A 128 5.35 -14.72 1.74
C LYS A 128 4.18 -13.92 1.19
N GLY A 129 3.71 -14.23 -0.02
CA GLY A 129 2.63 -13.49 -0.67
C GLY A 129 3.18 -12.30 -1.46
N TRP A 130 2.42 -11.21 -1.52
CA TRP A 130 2.78 -10.02 -2.28
C TRP A 130 3.24 -8.88 -1.37
N TRP A 131 4.06 -8.00 -1.92
CA TRP A 131 4.48 -6.74 -1.35
C TRP A 131 4.21 -5.63 -2.36
N LYS A 132 3.84 -4.44 -1.88
CA LYS A 132 3.69 -3.26 -2.73
C LYS A 132 4.13 -2.00 -2.00
N ASP A 133 4.90 -1.16 -2.70
CA ASP A 133 5.21 0.22 -2.34
C ASP A 133 4.05 1.13 -2.72
N THR A 134 3.58 2.00 -1.83
CA THR A 134 2.48 2.94 -2.11
C THR A 134 2.98 4.36 -2.30
N GLY A 135 4.01 4.54 -3.13
CA GLY A 135 4.66 5.83 -3.37
C GLY A 135 3.88 6.76 -4.31
N LYS A 136 2.98 6.23 -5.15
CA LYS A 136 2.15 7.00 -6.08
C LYS A 136 0.67 6.61 -6.00
N PRO A 137 -0.25 7.48 -6.49
CA PRO A 137 -1.67 7.17 -6.55
C PRO A 137 -2.02 5.86 -7.27
N GLU A 138 -1.37 5.60 -8.42
CA GLU A 138 -1.52 4.36 -9.20
C GLU A 138 -1.12 3.11 -8.40
N ASP A 139 -0.09 3.22 -7.57
CA ASP A 139 0.38 2.13 -6.73
C ASP A 139 -0.60 1.81 -5.58
N ILE A 140 -1.27 2.83 -5.03
CA ILE A 140 -2.33 2.67 -4.02
C ILE A 140 -3.53 1.94 -4.62
N LEU A 141 -3.96 2.31 -5.82
CA LEU A 141 -5.05 1.61 -6.53
C LEU A 141 -4.69 0.14 -6.78
N PHE A 142 -3.47 -0.14 -7.21
CA PHE A 142 -3.01 -1.50 -7.42
C PHE A 142 -2.94 -2.30 -6.10
N ALA A 143 -2.46 -1.69 -5.01
CA ALA A 143 -2.48 -2.34 -3.70
C ALA A 143 -3.91 -2.65 -3.25
N ASN A 144 -4.87 -1.76 -3.50
CA ASN A 144 -6.28 -2.01 -3.26
C ASN A 144 -6.81 -3.19 -4.08
N HIS A 145 -6.41 -3.32 -5.34
CA HIS A 145 -6.77 -4.50 -6.16
C HIS A 145 -6.26 -5.79 -5.52
N LEU A 146 -4.99 -5.83 -5.10
CA LEU A 146 -4.39 -6.98 -4.45
C LEU A 146 -5.10 -7.37 -3.14
N VAL A 147 -5.53 -6.38 -2.34
CA VAL A 147 -6.30 -6.63 -1.12
C VAL A 147 -7.70 -7.18 -1.45
N LEU A 148 -8.36 -6.62 -2.46
CA LEU A 148 -9.71 -7.03 -2.86
C LEU A 148 -9.75 -8.40 -3.57
N GLU A 149 -8.64 -8.84 -4.17
CA GLU A 149 -8.55 -10.21 -4.72
C GLU A 149 -8.80 -11.27 -3.64
N ASP A 150 -8.26 -11.05 -2.45
CA ASP A 150 -8.39 -11.93 -1.29
C ASP A 150 -9.68 -11.69 -0.48
N LEU A 151 -10.55 -10.78 -0.92
CA LEU A 151 -11.77 -10.42 -0.19
C LEU A 151 -12.70 -11.63 -0.03
N GLU A 152 -13.01 -11.97 1.20
CA GLU A 152 -14.14 -12.84 1.54
C GLU A 152 -15.43 -12.00 1.56
N GLY A 153 -16.47 -12.47 0.87
CA GLY A 153 -17.73 -11.73 0.77
C GLY A 153 -18.60 -11.90 2.02
N GLU A 154 -19.08 -10.80 2.58
CA GLU A 154 -19.97 -10.79 3.75
C GLU A 154 -20.93 -9.59 3.66
N ILE A 155 -22.22 -9.80 3.85
CA ILE A 155 -23.21 -8.72 3.74
C ILE A 155 -23.94 -8.54 5.07
N ASN A 156 -23.60 -7.47 5.77
CA ASN A 156 -24.17 -7.09 7.07
C ASN A 156 -25.12 -5.87 6.98
N GLY A 157 -25.21 -5.23 5.81
CA GLY A 157 -26.10 -4.11 5.53
C GLY A 157 -27.52 -4.51 5.09
N ARG A 158 -28.42 -3.53 5.04
CA ARG A 158 -29.77 -3.67 4.50
C ARG A 158 -29.78 -3.45 2.99
N ILE A 159 -30.37 -4.39 2.26
CA ILE A 159 -30.51 -4.34 0.80
C ILE A 159 -32.00 -4.15 0.47
N GLU A 160 -32.33 -3.13 -0.34
CA GLU A 160 -33.69 -2.95 -0.86
C GLU A 160 -34.00 -3.91 -2.02
N ASP A 161 -35.29 -4.17 -2.25
CA ASP A 161 -35.75 -4.98 -3.37
C ASP A 161 -35.32 -4.38 -4.71
N GLY A 162 -34.88 -5.26 -5.63
CA GLY A 162 -34.43 -4.86 -6.97
C GLY A 162 -32.95 -4.46 -7.06
N VAL A 163 -32.17 -4.59 -5.99
CA VAL A 163 -30.70 -4.50 -6.04
C VAL A 163 -30.10 -5.77 -6.65
N MET A 164 -29.11 -5.63 -7.52
CA MET A 164 -28.38 -6.77 -8.10
C MET A 164 -26.95 -6.82 -7.59
N ILE A 165 -26.57 -7.92 -6.92
CA ILE A 165 -25.20 -8.13 -6.42
C ILE A 165 -24.61 -9.38 -7.09
N ARG A 166 -23.40 -9.27 -7.65
CA ARG A 166 -22.65 -10.39 -8.26
C ARG A 166 -21.19 -10.36 -7.83
N GLY A 167 -20.56 -11.54 -7.69
CA GLY A 167 -19.15 -11.65 -7.30
C GLY A 167 -18.93 -11.53 -5.79
N ARG A 168 -17.67 -11.36 -5.37
CA ARG A 168 -17.29 -11.23 -3.94
C ARG A 168 -17.59 -9.81 -3.48
N VAL A 169 -18.54 -9.64 -2.58
CA VAL A 169 -18.92 -8.30 -2.09
C VAL A 169 -18.98 -8.33 -0.58
N SER A 170 -18.29 -7.38 0.04
CA SER A 170 -18.36 -7.12 1.47
C SER A 170 -19.13 -5.81 1.73
N ILE A 171 -20.09 -5.84 2.64
CA ILE A 171 -20.93 -4.69 3.01
C ILE A 171 -21.02 -4.64 4.54
N GLY A 172 -20.50 -3.57 5.13
CA GLY A 172 -20.53 -3.31 6.56
C GLY A 172 -21.94 -3.10 7.11
N GLY A 173 -22.05 -3.15 8.45
CA GLY A 173 -23.31 -2.95 9.16
C GLY A 173 -23.88 -1.54 8.96
N ASP A 174 -25.18 -1.37 9.22
CA ASP A 174 -25.91 -0.09 9.10
C ASP A 174 -25.86 0.55 7.70
N THR A 175 -25.31 -0.14 6.70
CA THR A 175 -25.29 0.30 5.31
C THR A 175 -26.62 0.00 4.62
N LEU A 176 -27.15 0.96 3.86
CA LEU A 176 -28.35 0.81 3.05
C LEU A 176 -27.99 0.85 1.55
N ILE A 177 -28.30 -0.24 0.85
CA ILE A 177 -28.23 -0.27 -0.62
C ILE A 177 -29.64 -0.12 -1.18
N LYS A 178 -29.88 0.97 -1.91
CA LYS A 178 -31.18 1.34 -2.45
C LYS A 178 -31.50 0.67 -3.77
N LYS A 179 -32.79 0.55 -4.07
CA LYS A 179 -33.33 -0.08 -5.28
C LYS A 179 -32.67 0.43 -6.56
N GLY A 180 -32.56 -0.44 -7.56
CA GLY A 180 -31.96 -0.13 -8.86
C GLY A 180 -30.42 -0.15 -8.86
N THR A 181 -29.78 -0.19 -7.69
CA THR A 181 -28.32 -0.30 -7.60
C THR A 181 -27.81 -1.66 -8.05
N VAL A 182 -26.69 -1.67 -8.76
CA VAL A 182 -25.97 -2.86 -9.22
C VAL A 182 -24.56 -2.86 -8.63
N ILE A 183 -24.16 -3.96 -8.00
CA ILE A 183 -22.82 -4.14 -7.43
C ILE A 183 -22.16 -5.38 -8.06
N ARG A 184 -20.95 -5.21 -8.61
CA ARG A 184 -20.15 -6.28 -9.18
C ARG A 184 -18.78 -6.35 -8.51
N GLY A 185 -18.55 -7.43 -7.78
CA GLY A 185 -17.34 -7.68 -7.02
C GLY A 185 -16.11 -8.06 -7.86
N PRO A 186 -14.89 -8.00 -7.28
CA PRO A 186 -14.65 -7.77 -5.84
C PRO A 186 -14.89 -6.32 -5.42
N VAL A 187 -15.72 -6.10 -4.39
CA VAL A 187 -16.08 -4.76 -3.87
C VAL A 187 -16.18 -4.81 -2.35
N SER A 188 -15.61 -3.80 -1.68
CA SER A 188 -15.78 -3.60 -0.25
C SER A 188 -16.51 -2.29 0.03
N ILE A 189 -17.56 -2.34 0.85
CA ILE A 189 -18.34 -1.19 1.29
C ILE A 189 -18.34 -1.18 2.81
N GLY A 190 -17.90 -0.07 3.40
CA GLY A 190 -17.87 0.15 4.84
C GLY A 190 -19.25 0.23 5.49
N SER A 191 -19.25 0.62 6.76
CA SER A 191 -20.46 0.69 7.58
C SER A 191 -21.14 2.06 7.49
N GLY A 192 -22.46 2.09 7.71
CA GLY A 192 -23.25 3.32 7.72
C GLY A 192 -23.33 4.05 6.37
N CYS A 193 -23.09 3.35 5.27
CA CYS A 193 -23.15 3.92 3.92
C CYS A 193 -24.59 3.99 3.39
N VAL A 194 -24.84 4.90 2.45
CA VAL A 194 -26.10 4.93 1.69
C VAL A 194 -25.78 4.97 0.21
N ILE A 195 -26.05 3.88 -0.51
CA ILE A 195 -25.69 3.72 -1.91
C ILE A 195 -26.95 3.62 -2.77
N GLY A 196 -27.06 4.46 -3.80
CA GLY A 196 -28.19 4.52 -4.72
C GLY A 196 -29.23 5.60 -4.38
N PRO A 197 -30.40 5.56 -5.03
CA PRO A 197 -30.83 4.53 -6.01
C PRO A 197 -30.04 4.61 -7.32
N ASP A 198 -30.21 3.59 -8.15
CA ASP A 198 -29.72 3.56 -9.55
C ASP A 198 -28.21 3.80 -9.70
N SER A 199 -27.40 3.35 -8.74
CA SER A 199 -25.93 3.42 -8.81
C SER A 199 -25.34 2.12 -9.37
N TYR A 200 -24.20 2.21 -10.04
CA TYR A 200 -23.37 1.05 -10.37
C TYR A 200 -22.05 1.12 -9.60
N ILE A 201 -21.75 0.08 -8.81
CA ILE A 201 -20.46 -0.11 -8.14
C ILE A 201 -19.77 -1.31 -8.77
N GLY A 202 -18.72 -1.05 -9.53
CA GLY A 202 -17.96 -2.02 -10.30
C GLY A 202 -16.77 -2.62 -9.54
N PRO A 203 -16.12 -3.62 -10.13
CA PRO A 203 -15.02 -4.34 -9.51
C PRO A 203 -13.88 -3.43 -9.04
N TYR A 204 -13.16 -3.94 -8.04
CA TYR A 204 -12.02 -3.31 -7.41
C TYR A 204 -12.30 -1.94 -6.78
N THR A 205 -13.55 -1.73 -6.37
CA THR A 205 -13.98 -0.51 -5.68
C THR A 205 -14.02 -0.75 -4.17
N SER A 206 -13.35 0.14 -3.42
CA SER A 206 -13.40 0.19 -1.97
C SER A 206 -14.06 1.48 -1.52
N ILE A 207 -15.12 1.36 -0.73
CA ILE A 207 -15.89 2.47 -0.18
C ILE A 207 -15.74 2.44 1.34
N GLY A 208 -15.19 3.48 1.93
CA GLY A 208 -15.05 3.65 3.37
C GLY A 208 -16.38 3.93 4.07
N ASP A 209 -16.33 4.05 5.39
CA ASP A 209 -17.52 4.22 6.21
C ASP A 209 -18.25 5.55 5.94
N ARG A 210 -19.57 5.55 6.19
CA ARG A 210 -20.42 6.76 6.16
C ARG A 210 -20.37 7.50 4.82
N VAL A 211 -20.11 6.77 3.74
CA VAL A 211 -20.14 7.30 2.38
C VAL A 211 -21.57 7.32 1.84
N ILE A 212 -21.93 8.41 1.15
CA ILE A 212 -23.22 8.56 0.49
C ILE A 212 -22.98 8.66 -1.01
N ILE A 213 -23.53 7.72 -1.78
CA ILE A 213 -23.48 7.72 -3.25
C ILE A 213 -24.91 7.73 -3.78
N LYS A 214 -25.26 8.74 -4.59
CA LYS A 214 -26.59 8.92 -5.18
C LYS A 214 -26.50 8.91 -6.71
N GLY A 215 -26.74 7.74 -7.30
CA GLY A 215 -26.58 7.52 -8.74
C GLY A 215 -25.13 7.41 -9.19
N GLY A 216 -24.91 7.48 -10.50
CA GLY A 216 -23.59 7.39 -11.11
C GLY A 216 -22.99 5.99 -11.13
N GLU A 217 -21.79 5.89 -11.70
CA GLU A 217 -21.01 4.65 -11.80
C GLU A 217 -19.64 4.86 -11.15
N ILE A 218 -19.17 3.89 -10.36
CA ILE A 218 -17.85 3.92 -9.72
C ILE A 218 -17.18 2.57 -9.95
N GLU A 219 -15.96 2.55 -10.48
CA GLU A 219 -15.20 1.32 -10.72
C GLU A 219 -13.70 1.55 -10.46
N SER A 220 -12.95 0.52 -10.03
CA SER A 220 -11.50 0.61 -9.82
C SER A 220 -11.08 1.84 -8.99
N SER A 221 -11.83 2.17 -7.95
CA SER A 221 -11.64 3.42 -7.20
C SER A 221 -11.68 3.21 -5.69
N ILE A 222 -11.02 4.10 -4.95
CA ILE A 222 -11.07 4.14 -3.49
C ILE A 222 -11.80 5.41 -3.08
N VAL A 223 -12.91 5.26 -2.36
CA VAL A 223 -13.70 6.35 -1.79
C VAL A 223 -13.51 6.34 -0.28
N ILE A 224 -12.78 7.31 0.26
CA ILE A 224 -12.49 7.37 1.70
C ILE A 224 -13.73 7.84 2.46
N GLU A 225 -13.78 7.52 3.76
CA GLU A 225 -14.91 7.73 4.65
C GLU A 225 -15.51 9.15 4.63
N GLY A 226 -16.82 9.22 4.89
CA GLY A 226 -17.58 10.47 4.98
C GLY A 226 -17.77 11.22 3.66
N THR A 227 -17.35 10.65 2.54
CA THR A 227 -17.48 11.26 1.21
C THR A 227 -18.94 11.25 0.73
N MET A 228 -19.36 12.32 0.04
CA MET A 228 -20.64 12.38 -0.67
C MET A 228 -20.43 12.49 -2.18
N ILE A 229 -21.05 11.59 -2.93
CA ILE A 229 -21.08 11.60 -4.39
C ILE A 229 -22.54 11.68 -4.83
N ASP A 230 -22.92 12.77 -5.48
CA ASP A 230 -24.26 13.05 -5.99
C ASP A 230 -24.12 13.60 -7.41
N CYS A 231 -23.69 12.72 -8.31
CA CYS A 231 -23.49 13.01 -9.71
C CYS A 231 -23.81 11.79 -10.57
N GLN A 232 -24.35 12.03 -11.77
CA GLN A 232 -24.74 10.97 -12.70
C GLN A 232 -23.63 10.67 -13.72
N VAL A 233 -22.38 10.64 -13.24
CA VAL A 233 -21.19 10.41 -14.09
C VAL A 233 -20.50 9.10 -13.70
N LYS A 234 -19.63 8.62 -14.59
CA LYS A 234 -18.75 7.50 -14.33
C LYS A 234 -17.43 7.98 -13.74
N ILE A 235 -17.02 7.40 -12.61
CA ILE A 235 -15.76 7.63 -11.92
C ILE A 235 -14.95 6.34 -12.00
N VAL A 236 -13.72 6.43 -12.52
CA VAL A 236 -12.80 5.30 -12.67
C VAL A 236 -11.41 5.67 -12.19
N ASP A 237 -10.65 4.68 -11.72
CA ASP A 237 -9.22 4.80 -11.40
C ASP A 237 -8.91 6.00 -10.50
N SER A 238 -9.75 6.21 -9.48
CA SER A 238 -9.77 7.42 -8.68
C SER A 238 -9.54 7.16 -7.20
N LEU A 239 -8.78 8.05 -6.55
CA LEU A 239 -8.65 8.14 -5.10
C LEU A 239 -9.41 9.37 -4.62
N ILE A 240 -10.50 9.18 -3.88
CA ILE A 240 -11.33 10.27 -3.37
C ILE A 240 -11.12 10.38 -1.87
N GLY A 241 -10.48 11.46 -1.43
CA GLY A 241 -10.12 11.70 -0.03
C GLY A 241 -11.31 11.88 0.90
N SER A 242 -11.07 11.74 2.20
CA SER A 242 -12.09 11.78 3.25
C SER A 242 -12.92 13.05 3.22
N ALA A 243 -14.22 12.94 3.53
CA ALA A 243 -15.15 14.07 3.61
C ALA A 243 -15.22 14.93 2.33
N SER A 244 -14.84 14.37 1.18
CA SER A 244 -14.96 15.05 -0.11
C SER A 244 -16.41 15.09 -0.57
N THR A 245 -16.72 16.04 -1.46
CA THR A 245 -18.05 16.14 -2.09
C THR A 245 -17.90 16.28 -3.60
N ILE A 246 -18.48 15.34 -4.35
CA ILE A 246 -18.55 15.37 -5.81
C ILE A 246 -20.02 15.50 -6.19
N VAL A 247 -20.41 16.65 -6.73
CA VAL A 247 -21.82 16.95 -7.04
C VAL A 247 -21.95 17.47 -8.46
N SER A 248 -23.01 17.05 -9.16
CA SER A 248 -23.37 17.66 -10.45
C SER A 248 -23.89 19.08 -10.24
N SER A 249 -23.61 19.98 -11.18
CA SER A 249 -24.13 21.36 -11.18
C SER A 249 -25.59 21.46 -11.63
N ASN A 250 -26.38 20.38 -11.55
CA ASN A 250 -27.75 20.30 -12.05
C ASN A 250 -28.58 21.52 -11.60
N GLY A 251 -29.02 22.33 -12.56
CA GLY A 251 -29.80 23.54 -12.31
C GLY A 251 -29.01 24.81 -11.97
N ARG A 252 -27.66 24.81 -12.04
CA ARG A 252 -26.82 25.99 -11.78
C ARG A 252 -26.20 26.55 -13.07
N LEU A 253 -26.26 27.87 -13.23
CA LEU A 253 -25.54 28.62 -14.27
C LEU A 253 -24.38 29.42 -13.65
N PRO A 254 -23.28 29.67 -14.38
CA PRO A 254 -22.94 29.07 -15.68
C PRO A 254 -22.64 27.57 -15.55
N LYS A 255 -22.88 26.83 -16.65
CA LYS A 255 -22.44 25.44 -16.75
C LYS A 255 -20.91 25.41 -16.77
N GLY A 256 -20.30 24.60 -15.94
CA GLY A 256 -18.86 24.44 -15.85
C GLY A 256 -18.45 23.62 -14.64
N TYR A 257 -17.17 23.27 -14.58
CA TYR A 257 -16.58 22.59 -13.44
C TYR A 257 -16.08 23.60 -12.41
N ARG A 258 -16.23 23.27 -11.13
CA ARG A 258 -15.70 24.06 -10.02
C ARG A 258 -14.91 23.10 -9.14
N PHE A 259 -13.65 23.44 -8.89
CA PHE A 259 -12.76 22.59 -8.13
C PHE A 259 -12.26 23.32 -6.89
N VAL A 260 -12.15 22.56 -5.80
CA VAL A 260 -11.34 22.91 -4.63
C VAL A 260 -10.31 21.78 -4.55
N ILE A 261 -9.05 22.09 -4.83
CA ILE A 261 -7.99 21.11 -5.04
C ILE A 261 -6.90 21.33 -3.98
N GLY A 262 -6.50 20.26 -3.30
CA GLY A 262 -5.41 20.27 -2.33
C GLY A 262 -4.03 20.14 -2.97
N GLU A 263 -2.99 20.10 -2.13
CA GLU A 263 -1.63 19.87 -2.58
C GLU A 263 -1.46 18.47 -3.19
N ASN A 264 -0.65 18.36 -4.26
CA ASN A 264 -0.33 17.10 -4.96
C ASN A 264 -1.54 16.34 -5.54
N CYS A 265 -2.69 16.98 -5.70
CA CYS A 265 -3.83 16.42 -6.42
C CYS A 265 -3.71 16.66 -7.94
N GLN A 266 -4.08 15.65 -8.72
CA GLN A 266 -4.21 15.75 -10.17
C GLN A 266 -5.69 15.64 -10.57
N VAL A 267 -6.13 16.50 -11.48
CA VAL A 267 -7.48 16.44 -12.05
C VAL A 267 -7.33 16.22 -13.56
N ILE A 268 -8.00 15.18 -14.07
CA ILE A 268 -8.03 14.80 -15.49
C ILE A 268 -9.48 14.99 -15.95
N LEU A 269 -9.70 15.78 -17.02
CA LEU A 269 -11.03 16.16 -17.54
C LEU A 269 -11.24 15.68 -18.97
#